data_AF-A0A3A8IVH2-F1
#
_entry.id   AF-A0A3A8IVH2-F1
#
_cell.length_a   1.000
_cell.length_b   1.000
_cell.length_c   1.000
_cell.angle_alpha   90.00
_cell.angle_beta   90.00
_cell.angle_gamma   90.00
#
_symmetry.space_group_name_H-M   'P 1'
#
loop_
_entity.id
_entity.type
_entity.pdbx_description
1 polymer ?
#
loop_
_entity_poly.entity_id
_entity_poly.type
_entity_poly.pdbx_seq_one_letter_code
_entity_poly.pdbx_strand_id
1 'polypeptide(L)'
;MSNPRALLVCLLASLWGGCGAAVIPATECNQSDSTVSCCLKRHPGAYEGCGADAPAKRMLGARGTRIDSKTLWQKGRVRLDVENPAPGVRPGQLHFQDAQTGAKYLYNPTTRSFTNAPNWVNELLTTDARFASSVQKGLYYLGEVAP
;
A
#
# COMPACT_ATOMS: atom_id res chain seq x y z
N MET A 1 39.29 44.92 -50.36
CA MET A 1 38.56 43.62 -50.44
C MET A 1 37.36 43.78 -49.51
N SER A 2 36.25 44.45 -49.85
CA SER A 2 35.25 44.14 -50.91
C SER A 2 34.88 42.66 -50.87
N ASN A 3 33.66 42.18 -50.61
CA ASN A 3 32.31 42.72 -50.34
C ASN A 3 31.45 41.44 -49.92
N PRO A 4 30.11 41.39 -49.89
CA PRO A 4 29.30 41.55 -48.67
C PRO A 4 28.05 40.62 -48.54
N ARG A 5 27.16 40.96 -47.57
CA ARG A 5 25.68 40.75 -47.54
C ARG A 5 25.19 39.30 -47.32
N ALA A 6 24.13 39.02 -46.55
CA ALA A 6 22.92 39.84 -46.36
C ALA A 6 22.07 39.42 -45.14
N LEU A 7 21.33 40.42 -44.64
CA LEU A 7 20.01 40.42 -43.98
C LEU A 7 19.86 39.66 -42.64
N LEU A 8 19.70 40.37 -41.51
CA LEU A 8 18.49 41.08 -41.04
C LEU A 8 17.31 40.13 -40.83
N VAL A 9 16.84 39.99 -39.58
CA VAL A 9 15.41 40.09 -39.19
C VAL A 9 15.30 40.10 -37.65
N CYS A 10 14.71 41.20 -37.18
CA CYS A 10 13.83 41.40 -36.02
C CYS A 10 14.23 40.93 -34.61
N LEU A 11 14.47 41.93 -33.75
CA LEU A 11 13.93 41.98 -32.38
C LEU A 11 12.47 41.51 -32.35
N LEU A 12 12.05 40.81 -31.29
CA LEU A 12 11.00 41.29 -30.37
C LEU A 12 10.73 40.28 -29.23
N ALA A 13 10.85 40.81 -28.01
CA ALA A 13 10.03 40.57 -26.82
C ALA A 13 9.53 39.14 -26.50
N SER A 14 10.12 38.59 -25.44
CA SER A 14 9.43 38.02 -24.28
C SER A 14 7.90 37.91 -24.35
N LEU A 15 7.37 36.69 -24.28
CA LEU A 15 6.07 36.36 -23.68
C LEU A 15 6.05 34.88 -23.29
N TRP A 16 5.32 34.62 -22.22
CA TRP A 16 5.27 33.42 -21.39
C TRP A 16 4.91 32.11 -22.10
N GLY A 17 5.32 30.99 -21.48
CA GLY A 17 4.68 29.71 -21.73
C GLY A 17 5.60 28.52 -21.53
N GLY A 18 6.09 28.31 -20.31
CA GLY A 18 6.76 27.06 -19.97
C GLY A 18 5.81 25.88 -20.13
N CYS A 19 6.17 24.92 -20.97
CA CYS A 19 5.67 23.54 -20.84
C CYS A 19 6.35 22.88 -19.65
N GLY A 20 6.09 23.40 -18.46
CA GLY A 20 6.30 22.65 -17.23
C GLY A 20 5.07 21.79 -17.04
N ALA A 21 5.20 20.47 -17.19
CA ALA A 21 4.23 19.54 -16.62
C ALA A 21 4.27 19.77 -15.10
N ALA A 22 3.41 20.66 -14.61
CA ALA A 22 3.22 20.87 -13.19
C ALA A 22 2.79 19.51 -12.63
N VAL A 23 3.62 18.95 -11.77
CA VAL A 23 3.25 17.80 -10.94
C VAL A 23 2.15 18.31 -10.03
N ILE A 24 0.90 18.10 -10.41
CA ILE A 24 -0.26 18.50 -9.61
C ILE A 24 -0.18 17.72 -8.30
N PRO A 25 -0.02 18.39 -7.14
CA PRO A 25 -0.03 17.70 -5.86
C PRO A 25 -1.38 16.99 -5.70
N ALA A 26 -1.37 15.76 -5.20
CA ALA A 26 -2.52 14.84 -5.12
C ALA A 26 -3.75 15.37 -4.33
N THR A 27 -3.71 16.61 -3.86
CA THR A 27 -4.73 17.35 -3.11
C THR A 27 -5.54 18.36 -3.95
N GLU A 28 -5.19 18.58 -5.23
CA GLU A 28 -5.96 19.46 -6.11
C GLU A 28 -7.02 18.70 -6.92
N CYS A 29 -8.25 19.20 -6.84
CA CYS A 29 -9.36 18.72 -7.65
C CYS A 29 -9.31 19.36 -9.04
N ASN A 30 -9.61 18.59 -10.08
CA ASN A 30 -9.72 19.09 -11.44
C ASN A 30 -11.19 19.18 -11.88
N GLN A 31 -11.45 19.85 -13.00
CA GLN A 31 -12.78 19.98 -13.61
C GLN A 31 -13.45 18.64 -13.96
N SER A 32 -12.68 17.56 -14.05
CA SER A 32 -13.20 16.20 -14.24
C SER A 32 -13.67 15.52 -12.95
N ASP A 33 -13.38 16.09 -11.77
CA ASP A 33 -13.77 15.50 -10.48
C ASP A 33 -15.19 15.90 -10.10
N SER A 34 -16.00 14.93 -9.68
CA SER A 34 -17.25 15.22 -8.99
C SER A 34 -16.97 15.86 -7.62
N THR A 35 -17.97 16.56 -7.05
CA THR A 35 -17.88 17.12 -5.69
C THR A 35 -17.46 16.06 -4.66
N VAL A 36 -17.98 14.84 -4.79
CA VAL A 36 -17.63 13.69 -3.94
C VAL A 36 -16.18 13.24 -4.14
N SER A 37 -15.74 13.07 -5.40
CA SER A 37 -14.35 12.69 -5.73
C SER A 37 -13.34 13.73 -5.22
N CYS A 38 -13.64 15.01 -5.45
CA CYS A 38 -12.84 16.12 -4.97
C CYS A 38 -12.73 16.15 -3.44
N CYS A 39 -13.85 15.95 -2.74
CA CYS A 39 -13.86 15.88 -1.28
C CYS A 39 -13.00 14.73 -0.76
N LEU A 40 -13.10 13.53 -1.34
CA LEU A 40 -12.31 12.36 -0.93
C LEU A 40 -10.81 12.51 -1.23
N LYS A 41 -10.41 13.22 -2.29
CA LYS A 41 -9.00 13.55 -2.55
C LYS A 41 -8.42 14.47 -1.48
N ARG A 42 -9.21 15.45 -1.03
CA ARG A 42 -8.82 16.39 0.04
C ARG A 42 -8.92 15.80 1.44
N HIS A 43 -9.84 14.86 1.63
CA HIS A 43 -10.14 14.20 2.90
C HIS A 43 -10.18 12.67 2.74
N PRO A 44 -9.03 12.00 2.52
CA PRO A 44 -9.00 10.56 2.34
C PRO A 44 -9.64 9.83 3.51
N GLY A 45 -10.62 8.97 3.23
CA GLY A 45 -11.35 8.19 4.24
C GLY A 45 -12.58 8.87 4.83
N ALA A 46 -12.86 10.14 4.54
CA ALA A 46 -14.04 10.85 5.02
C ALA A 46 -15.30 10.54 4.18
N TYR A 47 -15.58 9.25 3.94
CA TYR A 47 -16.67 8.82 3.05
C TYR A 47 -18.02 9.44 3.42
N GLU A 48 -18.47 9.28 4.67
CA GLU A 48 -19.73 9.87 5.15
C GLU A 48 -19.75 11.40 5.04
N GLY A 49 -18.66 12.06 5.44
CA GLY A 49 -18.53 13.52 5.37
C GLY A 49 -18.48 14.08 3.94
N CYS A 50 -18.09 13.24 2.98
CA CYS A 50 -18.08 13.56 1.55
C CYS A 50 -19.33 13.09 0.80
N GLY A 51 -20.32 12.51 1.48
CA GLY A 51 -21.54 11.98 0.86
C GLY A 51 -21.30 10.73 0.00
N ALA A 52 -20.25 9.95 0.32
CA ALA A 52 -19.94 8.67 -0.30
C ALA A 52 -20.23 7.52 0.65
N ASP A 53 -20.67 6.39 0.11
CA ASP A 53 -20.65 5.14 0.86
C ASP A 53 -19.21 4.72 1.12
N ALA A 54 -18.92 4.29 2.35
CA ALA A 54 -17.63 3.70 2.66
C ALA A 54 -17.45 2.43 1.80
N PRO A 55 -16.27 2.21 1.19
CA PRO A 55 -16.02 1.01 0.43
C PRO A 55 -16.15 -0.19 1.36
N ALA A 56 -16.85 -1.23 0.90
CA ALA A 56 -16.97 -2.47 1.65
C ALA A 56 -15.58 -2.97 2.07
N LYS A 57 -15.44 -3.39 3.34
CA LYS A 57 -14.18 -3.91 3.85
C LYS A 57 -13.75 -5.12 3.00
N ARG A 58 -12.67 -4.95 2.24
CA ARG A 58 -12.10 -6.00 1.40
C ARG A 58 -11.67 -7.19 2.26
N MET A 59 -11.93 -8.40 1.75
CA MET A 59 -11.41 -9.65 2.30
C MET A 59 -9.87 -9.67 2.21
N LEU A 60 -9.20 -9.89 3.35
CA LEU A 60 -7.75 -10.00 3.42
C LEU A 60 -7.25 -11.03 2.40
N GLY A 61 -6.23 -10.70 1.61
CA GLY A 61 -5.71 -11.66 0.63
C GLY A 61 -6.43 -11.66 -0.72
N ALA A 62 -7.53 -10.91 -0.90
CA ALA A 62 -8.35 -10.99 -2.11
C ALA A 62 -7.63 -10.60 -3.40
N ARG A 63 -6.58 -9.78 -3.32
CA ARG A 63 -5.70 -9.41 -4.45
C ARG A 63 -4.34 -10.11 -4.41
N GLY A 64 -4.17 -11.02 -3.47
CA GLY A 64 -2.92 -11.72 -3.23
C GLY A 64 -2.74 -12.93 -4.13
N THR A 65 -1.55 -13.51 -4.07
CA THR A 65 -1.22 -14.78 -4.74
C THR A 65 -1.94 -15.94 -4.04
N ARG A 66 -2.38 -16.94 -4.82
CA ARG A 66 -2.88 -18.20 -4.25
C ARG A 66 -1.72 -18.96 -3.58
N ILE A 67 -1.88 -19.26 -2.29
CA ILE A 67 -0.89 -20.00 -1.49
C ILE A 67 -1.65 -20.96 -0.58
N ASP A 68 -1.41 -22.26 -0.67
CA ASP A 68 -2.08 -23.19 0.24
C ASP A 68 -1.56 -23.02 1.68
N SER A 69 -0.24 -23.09 1.86
CA SER A 69 0.46 -22.67 3.08
C SER A 69 1.95 -22.44 2.79
N LYS A 70 2.56 -21.45 3.43
CA LYS A 70 3.99 -21.16 3.32
C LYS A 70 4.55 -20.58 4.61
N THR A 71 5.58 -21.23 5.16
CA THR A 71 6.36 -20.68 6.28
C THR A 71 7.29 -19.59 5.79
N LEU A 72 7.19 -18.41 6.41
CA LEU A 72 7.97 -17.22 6.09
C LEU A 72 9.10 -16.96 7.09
N TRP A 73 8.96 -17.47 8.30
CA TRP A 73 9.94 -17.35 9.37
C TRP A 73 9.76 -18.50 10.35
N GLN A 74 10.87 -18.99 10.90
CA GLN A 74 10.86 -20.03 11.91
C GLN A 74 12.01 -19.82 12.89
N LYS A 75 11.76 -20.05 14.18
CA LYS A 75 12.77 -20.05 15.23
C LYS A 75 12.44 -21.14 16.24
N GLY A 76 13.17 -22.25 16.17
CA GLY A 76 12.88 -23.43 16.97
C GLY A 76 11.46 -23.95 16.71
N ARG A 77 10.65 -24.01 17.78
CA ARG A 77 9.26 -24.53 17.75
C ARG A 77 8.21 -23.56 17.22
N VAL A 78 8.55 -22.28 17.05
CA VAL A 78 7.60 -21.25 16.62
C VAL A 78 7.84 -20.83 15.17
N ARG A 79 6.75 -20.48 14.48
CA ARG A 79 6.79 -20.11 13.06
C ARG A 79 5.75 -19.04 12.71
N LEU A 80 6.02 -18.35 11.60
CA LEU A 80 5.10 -17.44 10.92
C LEU A 80 4.73 -18.03 9.57
N ASP A 81 3.44 -18.28 9.36
CA ASP A 81 2.92 -18.87 8.13
C ASP A 81 1.96 -17.91 7.43
N VAL A 82 1.96 -17.94 6.09
CA VAL A 82 0.97 -17.27 5.25
C VAL A 82 0.16 -18.30 4.47
N GLU A 83 -1.14 -18.07 4.40
CA GLU A 83 -2.11 -18.91 3.70
C GLU A 83 -3.05 -18.00 2.91
N ASN A 84 -3.22 -18.26 1.62
CA ASN A 84 -4.22 -17.60 0.79
C ASN A 84 -4.78 -18.57 -0.26
N PRO A 85 -5.42 -19.66 0.17
CA PRO A 85 -5.72 -20.78 -0.72
C PRO A 85 -6.87 -20.53 -1.73
N ALA A 86 -7.75 -19.55 -1.50
CA ALA A 86 -8.73 -19.13 -2.50
C ALA A 86 -8.97 -17.61 -2.42
N PRO A 87 -8.08 -16.81 -3.05
CA PRO A 87 -8.16 -15.35 -3.04
C PRO A 87 -9.54 -14.86 -3.51
N GLY A 88 -10.16 -13.96 -2.75
CA GLY A 88 -11.47 -13.38 -3.08
C GLY A 88 -12.67 -14.26 -2.71
N VAL A 89 -12.44 -15.52 -2.32
CA VAL A 89 -13.50 -16.45 -1.87
C VAL A 89 -13.44 -16.67 -0.36
N ARG A 90 -12.23 -16.79 0.21
CA ARG A 90 -12.02 -16.85 1.66
C ARG A 90 -10.85 -15.96 2.08
N PRO A 91 -10.90 -15.36 3.28
CA PRO A 91 -9.81 -14.51 3.75
C PRO A 91 -8.53 -15.31 3.87
N GLY A 92 -7.47 -14.77 3.30
CA GLY A 92 -6.11 -15.19 3.58
C GLY A 92 -5.75 -14.89 5.03
N GLN A 93 -4.69 -15.54 5.50
CA GLN A 93 -4.22 -15.49 6.86
C GLN A 93 -2.71 -15.31 6.88
N LEU A 94 -2.24 -14.50 7.83
CA LEU A 94 -0.87 -14.48 8.28
C LEU A 94 -0.91 -14.81 9.76
N HIS A 95 -0.23 -15.86 10.20
CA HIS A 95 -0.39 -16.38 11.55
C HIS A 95 0.91 -16.83 12.18
N PHE A 96 1.03 -16.55 13.47
CA PHE A 96 2.07 -17.09 14.33
C PHE A 96 1.57 -18.40 14.92
N GLN A 97 2.41 -19.43 14.90
CA GLN A 97 2.08 -20.73 15.47
C GLN A 97 3.21 -21.28 16.34
N ASP A 98 2.84 -21.80 17.51
CA ASP A 98 3.73 -22.56 18.39
C ASP A 98 3.42 -24.05 18.27
N ALA A 99 4.39 -24.81 17.74
CA ALA A 99 4.21 -26.24 17.48
C ALA A 99 4.10 -27.10 18.75
N GLN A 100 4.59 -26.62 19.90
CA GLN A 100 4.51 -27.39 21.15
C GLN A 100 3.16 -27.23 21.84
N THR A 101 2.60 -26.02 21.84
CA THR A 101 1.32 -25.74 22.49
C THR A 101 0.13 -25.86 21.54
N GLY A 102 0.37 -25.80 20.23
CA GLY A 102 -0.67 -25.69 19.21
C GLY A 102 -1.29 -24.30 19.11
N ALA A 103 -0.83 -23.32 19.91
CA ALA A 103 -1.37 -21.97 19.91
C ALA A 103 -1.17 -21.30 18.55
N LYS A 104 -2.23 -20.64 18.05
CA LYS A 104 -2.26 -19.91 16.78
C LYS A 104 -2.78 -18.50 17.01
N TYR A 105 -2.05 -17.50 16.51
CA TYR A 105 -2.44 -16.09 16.59
C TYR A 105 -2.48 -15.46 15.20
N LEU A 106 -3.59 -14.81 14.87
CA LEU A 106 -3.80 -14.19 13.57
C LEU A 106 -3.30 -12.74 13.59
N TYR A 107 -2.50 -12.36 12.59
CA TYR A 107 -2.09 -10.98 12.37
C TYR A 107 -3.27 -10.15 11.84
N ASN A 108 -3.56 -9.04 12.51
CA ASN A 108 -4.57 -8.09 12.09
C ASN A 108 -3.88 -6.87 11.45
N PRO A 109 -4.02 -6.65 10.13
CA PRO A 109 -3.35 -5.55 9.44
C PRO A 109 -3.90 -4.16 9.82
N THR A 110 -5.11 -4.10 10.39
CA THR A 110 -5.70 -2.85 10.89
C THR A 110 -5.03 -2.41 12.19
N THR A 111 -4.88 -3.31 13.15
CA THR A 111 -4.22 -3.01 14.45
C THR A 111 -2.70 -3.19 14.41
N ARG A 112 -2.19 -3.77 13.32
CA ARG A 112 -0.77 -4.12 13.12
C ARG A 112 -0.21 -5.01 14.24
N SER A 113 -1.01 -5.98 14.68
CA SER A 113 -0.68 -6.85 15.79
C SER A 113 -1.29 -8.25 15.64
N PHE A 114 -0.73 -9.23 16.33
CA PHE A 114 -1.31 -10.55 16.50
C PHE A 114 -2.40 -10.50 17.56
N THR A 115 -3.63 -10.84 17.16
CA THR A 115 -4.83 -10.77 18.00
C THR A 115 -4.77 -11.82 19.10
N ASN A 116 -5.05 -11.41 20.35
CA ASN A 116 -5.04 -12.27 21.55
C ASN A 116 -3.71 -13.01 21.80
N ALA A 117 -2.60 -12.52 21.25
CA ALA A 117 -1.29 -13.10 21.45
C ALA A 117 -0.66 -12.62 22.76
N PRO A 118 0.16 -13.45 23.43
CA PRO A 118 1.05 -13.00 24.50
C PRO A 118 1.90 -11.82 24.04
N ASN A 119 2.21 -10.90 24.95
CA ASN A 119 2.93 -9.66 24.65
C ASN A 119 4.22 -9.90 23.85
N TRP A 120 5.01 -10.90 24.22
CA TRP A 120 6.27 -11.23 23.55
C TRP A 120 6.11 -11.54 22.06
N VAL A 121 4.96 -12.05 21.61
CA VAL A 121 4.72 -12.30 20.17
C VAL A 121 4.63 -10.98 19.41
N ASN A 122 3.96 -9.98 19.98
CA ASN A 122 3.87 -8.64 19.38
C ASN A 122 5.19 -7.87 19.52
N GLU A 123 5.97 -8.10 20.58
CA GLU A 123 7.31 -7.53 20.71
C GLU A 123 8.27 -8.01 19.62
N LEU A 124 8.08 -9.19 19.04
CA LEU A 124 8.89 -9.65 17.88
C LEU A 124 8.78 -8.70 16.67
N LEU A 125 7.67 -7.98 16.53
CA LEU A 125 7.47 -7.02 15.43
C LEU A 125 8.48 -5.87 15.46
N THR A 126 9.06 -5.57 16.63
CA THR A 126 10.04 -4.48 16.81
C THR A 126 11.43 -5.00 17.20
N THR A 127 11.51 -6.18 17.84
CA THR A 127 12.76 -6.73 18.37
C THR A 127 13.46 -7.71 17.44
N ASP A 128 12.76 -8.35 16.50
CA ASP A 128 13.34 -9.28 15.53
C ASP A 128 13.09 -8.77 14.09
N ALA A 129 14.12 -8.15 13.51
CA ALA A 129 14.04 -7.56 12.16
C ALA A 129 13.68 -8.60 11.08
N ARG A 130 14.09 -9.87 11.24
CA ARG A 130 13.74 -10.93 10.28
C ARG A 130 12.28 -11.30 10.41
N PHE A 131 11.75 -11.39 11.63
CA PHE A 131 10.33 -11.62 11.87
C PHE A 131 9.48 -10.49 11.28
N ALA A 132 9.81 -9.23 11.59
CA ALA A 132 9.11 -8.06 11.06
C ALA A 132 9.12 -8.03 9.52
N SER A 133 10.27 -8.32 8.90
CA SER A 133 10.38 -8.42 7.44
C SER A 133 9.54 -9.54 6.85
N SER A 134 9.47 -10.69 7.54
CA SER A 134 8.62 -11.80 7.13
C SER A 134 7.12 -11.50 7.26
N VAL A 135 6.71 -10.67 8.24
CA VAL A 135 5.33 -10.15 8.31
C VAL A 135 5.02 -9.28 7.08
N GLN A 136 5.91 -8.36 6.71
CA GLN A 136 5.74 -7.55 5.50
C GLN A 136 5.67 -8.42 4.24
N LYS A 137 6.52 -9.44 4.12
CA LYS A 137 6.47 -10.40 3.02
C LYS A 137 5.16 -11.18 2.97
N GLY A 138 4.59 -11.52 4.13
CA GLY A 138 3.27 -12.13 4.22
C GLY A 138 2.16 -11.21 3.69
N LEU A 139 2.18 -9.94 4.10
CA LEU A 139 1.25 -8.93 3.59
C LEU A 139 1.41 -8.69 2.09
N TYR A 140 2.63 -8.77 1.57
CA TYR A 140 2.89 -8.70 0.13
C TYR A 140 2.23 -9.87 -0.61
N TYR A 141 2.40 -11.11 -0.13
CA TYR A 141 1.71 -12.27 -0.71
C TYR A 141 0.19 -12.15 -0.67
N LEU A 142 -0.34 -11.49 0.36
CA LEU A 142 -1.77 -11.21 0.50
C LEU A 142 -2.25 -10.02 -0.36
N GLY A 143 -1.35 -9.33 -1.07
CA GLY A 143 -1.71 -8.17 -1.88
C GLY A 143 -2.18 -6.97 -1.03
N GLU A 144 -1.66 -6.85 0.18
CA GLU A 144 -2.01 -5.79 1.14
C GLU A 144 -0.98 -4.66 1.18
N VAL A 145 0.22 -4.90 0.65
CA VAL A 145 1.26 -3.89 0.44
C VAL A 145 1.75 -3.95 -1.01
N ALA A 146 2.31 -2.85 -1.50
CA ALA A 146 2.90 -2.77 -2.83
C ALA A 146 4.17 -3.65 -2.95
N PRO A 147 4.57 -4.05 -4.18
CA PRO A 147 5.86 -4.69 -4.44
C PRO A 147 7.06 -3.83 -4.05
#